data_AF-A0A958P2X8-F1
#
_entry.id   AF-A0A958P2X8-F1
#
_cell.length_a   1.000
_cell.length_b   1.000
_cell.length_c   1.000
_cell.angle_alpha   90.00
_cell.angle_beta   90.00
_cell.angle_gamma   90.00
#
_symmetry.space_group_name_H-M   'P 1'
#
loop_
_entity.id
_entity.type
_entity.pdbx_description
1 polymer ?
#
loop_
_entity_poly.entity_id
_entity_poly.type
_entity_poly.pdbx_seq_one_letter_code
_entity_poly.pdbx_strand_id
1 'polypeptide(L)'
;MRGLKLRFLLILLTFSSVFTYGQNPSYFKIGEDELSGIDIYDILQDKNQVYWLATNQGIIKFDGYHFEFIQCSEMLNNSVFSLKTDTSGAIFCNNLSGQIFKIQNNHCKVFFQLPDSLMSSYLYYEFDEYNNLVIGSNSLFRVTPKKQVEIIIPKNYSTQRFSEIFKTKENSLLTFDANTRQLVKLEKGKSYIDKVSNVNSDEIMLQYFYLNNKLYCFNIFQNTFIYENDSIIKDIFPLKDEKKKLIRFYSDNNYLWVSKQSGGVYIFNKNFEGLFNGNTIFESNLISSIYKDKEGNSILGTFGE
;
A
#
# COMPACT_ATOMS: atom_id res chain seq x y z
N MET A 1 -30.81 32.75 -45.68
CA MET A 1 -29.50 32.60 -44.99
C MET A 1 -29.57 32.30 -43.48
N ARG A 2 -30.62 32.71 -42.73
CA ARG A 2 -30.71 32.46 -41.27
C ARG A 2 -30.82 30.98 -40.86
N GLY A 3 -31.56 30.16 -41.62
CA GLY A 3 -31.76 28.73 -41.31
C GLY A 3 -30.53 27.84 -41.54
N LEU A 4 -29.61 28.23 -42.43
CA LEU A 4 -28.39 27.47 -42.71
C LEU A 4 -27.39 27.57 -41.56
N LYS A 5 -27.30 28.76 -40.92
CA LYS A 5 -26.45 29.00 -39.74
C LYS A 5 -26.91 28.18 -38.52
N LEU A 6 -28.23 28.05 -38.32
CA LEU A 6 -28.79 27.29 -37.19
C LEU A 6 -28.55 25.78 -37.33
N ARG A 7 -28.67 25.24 -38.56
CA ARG A 7 -28.34 23.82 -38.84
C ARG A 7 -26.86 23.52 -38.67
N PHE A 8 -25.99 24.45 -39.08
CA PHE A 8 -24.55 24.31 -38.89
C PHE A 8 -24.16 24.34 -37.40
N LEU A 9 -24.78 25.21 -36.60
CA LEU A 9 -24.59 25.28 -35.14
C LEU A 9 -25.04 24.00 -34.43
N LEU A 10 -26.19 23.44 -34.82
CA LEU A 10 -26.70 22.17 -34.27
C LEU A 10 -25.77 20.98 -34.61
N ILE A 11 -25.21 20.94 -35.83
CA ILE A 11 -24.22 19.92 -36.22
C ILE A 11 -22.93 20.09 -35.40
N LEU A 12 -22.46 21.33 -35.20
CA LEU A 12 -21.28 21.61 -34.37
C LEU A 12 -21.46 21.14 -32.92
N LEU A 13 -22.66 21.36 -32.36
CA LEU A 13 -23.01 20.91 -31.00
C LEU A 13 -23.06 19.38 -30.90
N THR A 14 -23.57 18.67 -31.91
CA THR A 14 -23.55 17.19 -31.94
C THR A 14 -22.15 16.60 -32.09
N PHE A 15 -21.21 17.30 -32.73
CA PHE A 15 -19.81 16.88 -32.78
C PHE A 15 -19.05 17.17 -31.47
N SER A 16 -19.43 18.23 -30.75
CA SER A 16 -18.80 18.56 -29.46
C SER A 16 -19.10 17.56 -28.33
N SER A 17 -20.24 16.86 -28.38
CA SER A 17 -20.56 15.79 -27.42
C SER A 17 -19.72 14.52 -27.61
N VAL A 18 -19.08 14.35 -28.76
CA VAL A 18 -18.26 13.16 -29.08
C VAL A 18 -16.86 13.24 -28.46
N PHE A 19 -16.43 14.42 -27.99
CA PHE A 19 -15.13 14.65 -27.37
C PHE A 19 -15.22 15.01 -25.89
N THR A 20 -16.17 14.42 -25.17
CA THR A 20 -16.13 14.47 -23.71
C THR A 20 -15.12 13.44 -23.22
N TYR A 21 -13.88 13.90 -22.99
CA TYR A 21 -12.94 13.14 -22.18
C TYR A 21 -13.57 12.92 -20.81
N GLY A 22 -13.50 11.70 -20.29
CA GLY A 22 -13.99 11.40 -18.95
C GLY A 22 -13.27 12.31 -17.95
N GLN A 23 -14.02 13.20 -17.31
CA GLN A 23 -13.47 14.04 -16.25
C GLN A 23 -13.15 13.17 -15.04
N ASN A 24 -12.13 13.54 -14.27
CA ASN A 24 -11.92 12.95 -12.96
C ASN A 24 -13.21 13.06 -12.13
N PRO A 25 -13.52 12.05 -11.28
CA PRO A 25 -14.62 12.20 -10.32
C PRO A 25 -14.36 13.43 -9.44
N SER A 26 -15.43 14.01 -8.88
CA SER A 26 -15.29 15.15 -7.96
C SER A 26 -14.37 14.79 -6.79
N TYR A 27 -13.41 15.67 -6.49
CA TYR A 27 -12.40 15.48 -5.47
C TYR A 27 -11.96 16.83 -4.89
N PHE A 28 -11.35 16.77 -3.71
CA PHE A 28 -10.70 17.91 -3.07
C PHE A 28 -9.19 17.70 -3.06
N LYS A 29 -8.43 18.76 -3.30
CA LYS A 29 -7.00 18.79 -3.01
C LYS A 29 -6.80 19.32 -1.60
N ILE A 30 -5.91 18.69 -0.85
CA ILE A 30 -5.62 19.01 0.54
C ILE A 30 -4.11 19.22 0.65
N GLY A 31 -3.69 20.34 1.24
CA GLY A 31 -2.28 20.63 1.49
C GLY A 31 -1.47 21.00 0.23
N GLU A 32 -2.07 21.65 -0.78
CA GLU A 32 -1.38 21.98 -2.04
C GLU A 32 -0.16 22.89 -1.80
N ASP A 33 -0.27 23.86 -0.89
CA ASP A 33 0.85 24.73 -0.51
C ASP A 33 1.68 24.09 0.62
N GLU A 34 1.03 23.54 1.65
CA GLU A 34 1.68 23.04 2.86
C GLU A 34 2.47 21.75 2.65
N LEU A 35 2.10 20.95 1.65
CA LEU A 35 2.77 19.69 1.29
C LEU A 35 3.50 19.77 -0.05
N SER A 36 3.74 20.99 -0.57
CA SER A 36 4.52 21.17 -1.81
C SER A 36 5.92 20.57 -1.68
N GLY A 37 6.32 19.77 -2.67
CA GLY A 37 7.59 19.02 -2.65
C GLY A 37 7.68 17.89 -1.60
N ILE A 38 6.56 17.49 -0.99
CA ILE A 38 6.51 16.38 -0.03
C ILE A 38 5.90 15.15 -0.71
N ASP A 39 6.67 14.08 -0.74
CA ASP A 39 6.20 12.78 -1.20
C ASP A 39 5.52 12.04 -0.06
N ILE A 40 4.23 11.76 -0.20
CA ILE A 40 3.49 10.95 0.76
C ILE A 40 3.68 9.48 0.37
N TYR A 41 4.19 8.65 1.27
CA TYR A 41 4.40 7.22 1.05
C TYR A 41 3.30 6.35 1.65
N ASP A 42 2.69 6.79 2.75
CA ASP A 42 1.61 6.06 3.42
C ASP A 42 0.72 7.00 4.22
N ILE A 43 -0.53 6.57 4.44
CA ILE A 43 -1.57 7.34 5.15
C ILE A 43 -2.29 6.43 6.12
N LEU A 44 -2.51 6.91 7.34
CA LEU A 44 -3.24 6.21 8.39
C LEU A 44 -4.08 7.18 9.21
N GLN A 45 -5.33 6.84 9.53
CA GLN A 45 -6.15 7.62 10.46
C GLN A 45 -6.22 6.93 11.84
N ASP A 46 -5.87 7.66 12.89
CA ASP A 46 -5.91 7.14 14.25
C ASP A 46 -7.33 7.15 14.86
N LYS A 47 -7.48 6.64 16.09
CA LYS A 47 -8.76 6.56 16.81
C LYS A 47 -9.42 7.91 17.10
N ASN A 48 -8.67 9.01 17.04
CA ASN A 48 -9.14 10.37 17.26
C ASN A 48 -9.44 11.10 15.94
N GLN A 49 -9.50 10.38 14.81
CA GLN A 49 -9.74 10.90 13.46
C GLN A 49 -8.60 11.82 12.96
N VAL A 50 -7.41 11.71 13.55
CA VAL A 50 -6.22 12.42 13.09
C VAL A 50 -5.52 11.58 12.02
N TYR A 51 -5.13 12.23 10.94
CA TYR A 51 -4.36 11.61 9.87
C TYR A 51 -2.88 11.67 10.18
N TRP A 52 -2.19 10.58 9.89
CA TRP A 52 -0.75 10.43 9.96
C TRP A 52 -0.26 10.13 8.56
N LEU A 53 0.72 10.91 8.11
CA LEU A 53 1.33 10.81 6.79
C LEU A 53 2.79 10.43 7.01
N ALA A 54 3.22 9.34 6.37
CA ALA A 54 4.62 8.97 6.29
C ALA A 54 5.18 9.50 4.98
N THR A 55 6.25 10.30 5.05
CA THR A 55 6.72 11.08 3.90
C THR A 55 8.23 10.98 3.70
N ASN A 56 8.73 11.60 2.63
CA ASN A 56 10.16 11.83 2.40
C ASN A 56 10.82 12.80 3.41
N GLN A 57 10.02 13.52 4.20
CA GLN A 57 10.49 14.51 5.18
C GLN A 57 10.10 14.15 6.62
N GLY A 58 9.75 12.89 6.88
CA GLY A 58 9.40 12.39 8.20
C GLY A 58 7.91 12.11 8.36
N ILE A 59 7.41 12.31 9.59
CA ILE A 59 6.01 12.06 9.93
C ILE A 59 5.29 13.40 10.00
N ILE A 60 4.18 13.52 9.28
CA ILE A 60 3.28 14.66 9.36
C ILE A 60 1.97 14.19 9.96
N LYS A 61 1.48 14.95 10.93
CA LYS A 61 0.16 14.78 11.54
C LYS A 61 -0.77 15.84 10.95
N PHE A 62 -2.00 15.46 10.61
CA PHE A 62 -3.02 16.35 10.07
C PHE A 62 -4.34 16.16 10.81
N ASP A 63 -4.84 17.21 11.46
CA ASP A 63 -6.07 17.17 12.28
C ASP A 63 -7.35 17.55 11.50
N GLY A 64 -7.24 17.72 10.18
CA GLY A 64 -8.31 18.23 9.32
C GLY A 64 -8.17 19.72 8.99
N TYR A 65 -7.34 20.46 9.75
CA TYR A 65 -7.14 21.90 9.59
C TYR A 65 -5.66 22.27 9.49
N HIS A 66 -4.79 21.64 10.28
CA HIS A 66 -3.38 22.00 10.39
C HIS A 66 -2.48 20.78 10.19
N PHE A 67 -1.38 21.00 9.48
CA PHE A 67 -0.28 20.04 9.36
C PHE A 67 0.78 20.32 10.42
N GLU A 68 1.18 19.28 11.17
CA GLU A 68 2.18 19.32 12.23
C GLU A 68 3.29 18.30 11.92
N PHE A 69 4.53 18.77 11.72
CA PHE A 69 5.69 17.88 11.57
C PHE A 69 6.10 17.32 12.93
N ILE A 70 6.19 16.00 13.02
CA ILE A 70 6.54 15.31 14.24
C ILE A 70 8.06 15.13 14.30
N GLN A 71 8.67 15.80 15.28
CA GLN A 71 10.12 15.77 15.48
C GLN A 71 10.58 14.41 16.01
N CYS A 72 11.66 13.89 15.45
CA CYS A 72 12.28 12.63 15.88
C CYS A 72 13.80 12.73 15.78
N SER A 73 14.45 13.22 16.84
CA SER A 73 15.89 13.52 16.84
C SER A 73 16.81 12.30 16.66
N GLU A 74 16.30 11.10 16.90
CA GLU A 74 17.03 9.83 16.74
C GLU A 74 17.02 9.31 15.29
N MET A 75 16.30 9.96 14.39
CA MET A 75 16.10 9.51 13.01
C MET A 75 17.38 9.68 12.18
N LEU A 76 17.88 8.58 11.61
CA LEU A 76 19.07 8.56 10.76
C LEU A 76 18.77 8.92 9.30
N ASN A 77 17.53 8.74 8.88
CA ASN A 77 17.03 9.06 7.55
C ASN A 77 15.58 9.52 7.64
N ASN A 78 15.27 10.63 6.95
CA ASN A 78 13.97 11.32 7.03
C ASN A 78 12.83 10.55 6.39
N SER A 79 13.09 9.76 5.35
CA SER A 79 12.03 9.04 4.65
C SER A 79 11.48 7.92 5.51
N VAL A 80 10.20 7.97 5.80
CA VAL A 80 9.49 6.95 6.59
C VAL A 80 8.34 6.32 5.82
N PHE A 81 7.99 5.09 6.17
CA PHE A 81 7.09 4.22 5.42
C PHE A 81 6.25 3.36 6.37
N SER A 82 5.25 2.68 5.80
CA SER A 82 4.49 1.59 6.42
C SER A 82 3.91 1.96 7.78
N LEU A 83 2.95 2.89 7.80
CA LEU A 83 2.26 3.29 9.02
C LEU A 83 1.40 2.14 9.55
N LYS A 84 1.57 1.81 10.83
CA LYS A 84 0.79 0.78 11.53
C LYS A 84 0.37 1.25 12.91
N THR A 85 -0.73 0.70 13.42
CA THR A 85 -1.16 0.90 14.81
C THR A 85 -0.96 -0.36 15.62
N ASP A 86 -0.45 -0.19 16.82
CA ASP A 86 -0.43 -1.24 17.83
C ASP A 86 -1.78 -1.30 18.57
N THR A 87 -1.99 -2.32 19.41
CA THR A 87 -3.25 -2.48 20.16
C THR A 87 -3.49 -1.40 21.22
N SER A 88 -2.46 -0.63 21.59
CA SER A 88 -2.60 0.54 22.48
C SER A 88 -3.04 1.81 21.73
N GLY A 89 -3.01 1.77 20.40
CA GLY A 89 -3.28 2.90 19.52
C GLY A 89 -2.06 3.80 19.28
N ALA A 90 -0.85 3.33 19.60
CA ALA A 90 0.37 4.02 19.19
C ALA A 90 0.67 3.76 17.72
N ILE A 91 1.24 4.76 17.05
CA ILE A 91 1.59 4.69 15.63
C ILE A 91 3.02 4.20 15.49
N PHE A 92 3.28 3.38 14.50
CA PHE A 92 4.60 2.89 14.13
C PHE A 92 4.85 3.16 12.65
N CYS A 93 6.11 3.38 12.31
CA CYS A 93 6.60 3.49 10.93
C CYS A 93 8.06 3.04 10.88
N ASN A 94 8.58 2.78 9.68
CA ASN A 94 9.98 2.43 9.50
C ASN A 94 10.68 3.36 8.52
N ASN A 95 12.01 3.44 8.56
CA ASN A 95 12.82 4.03 7.48
C ASN A 95 13.70 2.99 6.79
N LEU A 96 14.46 3.42 5.78
CA LEU A 96 15.41 2.57 5.04
C LEU A 96 16.70 2.29 5.81
N SER A 97 16.94 2.97 6.93
CA SER A 97 18.07 2.70 7.85
C SER A 97 17.76 1.61 8.87
N GLY A 98 16.63 0.92 8.73
CA GLY A 98 16.23 -0.18 9.63
C GLY A 98 15.74 0.29 10.99
N GLN A 99 15.36 1.57 11.13
CA GLN A 99 14.71 2.06 12.33
C GLN A 99 13.21 1.81 12.22
N ILE A 100 12.63 1.25 13.28
CA ILE A 100 11.20 1.25 13.53
C ILE A 100 10.93 2.24 14.64
N PHE A 101 10.13 3.26 14.33
CA PHE A 101 9.76 4.32 15.25
C PHE A 101 8.43 4.00 15.92
N LYS A 102 8.27 4.50 17.15
CA LYS A 102 6.98 4.55 17.85
C LYS A 102 6.63 6.01 18.08
N ILE A 103 5.43 6.41 17.65
CA ILE A 103 4.83 7.70 17.91
C ILE A 103 3.66 7.53 18.87
N GLN A 104 3.70 8.25 19.99
CA GLN A 104 2.63 8.27 20.98
C GLN A 104 2.60 9.63 21.66
N ASN A 105 1.42 10.24 21.77
CA ASN A 105 1.23 11.58 22.33
C ASN A 105 2.14 12.63 21.67
N ASN A 106 2.22 12.65 20.33
CA ASN A 106 3.12 13.51 19.54
C ASN A 106 4.64 13.29 19.77
N HIS A 107 5.05 12.30 20.55
CA HIS A 107 6.47 12.01 20.77
C HIS A 107 6.90 10.83 19.88
N CYS A 108 7.86 11.07 18.99
CA CYS A 108 8.52 10.03 18.20
C CYS A 108 9.82 9.58 18.87
N LYS A 109 10.07 8.27 18.88
CA LYS A 109 11.33 7.67 19.32
C LYS A 109 11.63 6.39 18.57
N VAL A 110 12.89 5.98 18.54
CA VAL A 110 13.25 4.66 17.99
C VAL A 110 12.74 3.57 18.94
N PHE A 111 11.82 2.75 18.45
CA PHE A 111 11.36 1.57 19.17
C PHE A 111 12.38 0.44 19.03
N PHE A 112 12.80 0.16 17.79
CA PHE A 112 13.73 -0.91 17.47
C PHE A 112 14.64 -0.49 16.31
N GLN A 113 15.94 -0.74 16.46
CA GLN A 113 16.93 -0.63 15.39
C GLN A 113 17.27 -2.04 14.94
N LEU A 114 17.11 -2.32 13.65
CA LEU A 114 17.57 -3.58 13.08
C LEU A 114 19.10 -3.65 13.21
N PRO A 115 19.66 -4.73 13.76
CA PRO A 115 21.09 -5.02 13.66
C PRO A 115 21.50 -5.20 12.20
N ASP A 116 22.75 -4.88 11.85
CA ASP A 116 23.28 -5.02 10.49
C ASP A 116 23.09 -6.44 9.92
N SER A 117 23.17 -7.46 10.78
CA SER A 117 22.95 -8.86 10.41
C SER A 117 21.52 -9.15 9.93
N LEU A 118 20.54 -8.31 10.29
CA LEU A 118 19.14 -8.41 9.91
C LEU A 118 18.72 -7.38 8.86
N MET A 119 19.61 -6.51 8.41
CA MET A 119 19.32 -5.46 7.43
C MET A 119 19.04 -6.02 6.02
N SER A 120 18.11 -5.39 5.31
CA SER A 120 17.77 -5.68 3.92
C SER A 120 17.26 -4.42 3.22
N SER A 121 17.29 -4.39 1.89
CA SER A 121 16.70 -3.31 1.08
C SER A 121 15.17 -3.28 1.16
N TYR A 122 14.56 -4.40 1.58
CA TYR A 122 13.12 -4.51 1.82
C TYR A 122 12.88 -4.78 3.30
N LEU A 123 11.99 -4.00 3.91
CA LEU A 123 11.54 -4.19 5.28
C LEU A 123 10.02 -4.12 5.28
N TYR A 124 9.39 -5.25 5.57
CA TYR A 124 7.96 -5.33 5.84
C TYR A 124 7.77 -5.69 7.31
N TYR A 125 6.76 -5.12 7.95
CA TYR A 125 6.42 -5.49 9.30
C TYR A 125 4.93 -5.38 9.58
N GLU A 126 4.47 -6.15 10.56
CA GLU A 126 3.10 -6.14 11.05
C GLU A 126 3.04 -6.60 12.51
N PHE A 127 2.00 -6.20 13.23
CA PHE A 127 1.76 -6.66 14.59
C PHE A 127 1.00 -7.98 14.64
N ASP A 128 1.53 -8.96 15.36
CA ASP A 128 0.78 -10.17 15.73
C ASP A 128 -0.28 -9.88 16.81
N GLU A 129 -1.08 -10.89 17.16
CA GLU A 129 -2.16 -10.76 18.14
C GLU A 129 -1.68 -10.44 19.58
N TYR A 130 -0.40 -10.66 19.87
CA TYR A 130 0.23 -10.35 21.15
C TYR A 130 0.99 -9.01 21.13
N ASN A 131 0.81 -8.22 20.06
CA ASN A 131 1.47 -6.94 19.86
C ASN A 131 3.00 -7.05 19.71
N ASN A 132 3.51 -8.21 19.27
CA ASN A 132 4.89 -8.32 18.82
C ASN A 132 4.99 -7.82 17.38
N LEU A 133 6.10 -7.18 17.04
CA LEU A 133 6.42 -6.83 15.66
C LEU A 133 6.98 -8.07 14.96
N VAL A 134 6.29 -8.58 13.94
CA VAL A 134 6.87 -9.54 13.00
C VAL A 134 7.46 -8.76 11.85
N ILE A 135 8.74 -8.99 11.57
CA ILE A 135 9.52 -8.24 10.59
C ILE A 135 10.10 -9.22 9.58
N GLY A 136 9.86 -8.93 8.31
CA GLY A 136 10.44 -9.62 7.16
C GLY A 136 11.50 -8.72 6.53
N SER A 137 12.75 -9.15 6.58
CA SER A 137 13.89 -8.47 5.97
C SER A 137 14.80 -9.50 5.28
N ASN A 138 16.07 -9.61 5.65
CA ASN A 138 16.92 -10.71 5.22
C ASN A 138 16.64 -12.01 6.02
N SER A 139 15.80 -11.92 7.05
CA SER A 139 15.28 -13.01 7.89
C SER A 139 13.82 -12.67 8.24
N LEU A 140 13.03 -13.67 8.63
CA LEU A 140 11.73 -13.43 9.27
C LEU A 140 11.91 -13.59 10.77
N PHE A 141 11.57 -12.56 11.54
CA PHE A 141 11.78 -12.58 12.99
C PHE A 141 10.71 -11.77 13.71
N ARG A 142 10.58 -12.04 15.01
CA ARG A 142 9.65 -11.39 15.92
C ARG A 142 10.43 -10.53 16.91
N VAL A 143 9.92 -9.35 17.20
CA VAL A 143 10.41 -8.45 18.25
C VAL A 143 9.29 -8.22 19.26
N THR A 144 9.50 -8.62 20.50
CA THR A 144 8.50 -8.46 21.57
C THR A 144 8.39 -7.00 22.01
N PRO A 145 7.33 -6.61 22.75
CA PRO A 145 7.26 -5.29 23.39
C PRO A 145 8.45 -4.97 24.31
N LYS A 146 9.12 -6.00 24.84
CA LYS A 146 10.36 -5.89 25.63
C LYS A 146 11.62 -5.84 24.77
N LYS A 147 11.47 -5.72 23.45
CA LYS A 147 12.52 -5.66 22.43
C LYS A 147 13.40 -6.91 22.34
N GLN A 148 12.87 -8.06 22.77
CA GLN A 148 13.55 -9.35 22.59
C GLN A 148 13.31 -9.86 21.18
N VAL A 149 14.37 -10.35 20.53
CA VAL A 149 14.36 -10.84 19.15
C VAL A 149 14.27 -12.36 19.13
N GLU A 150 13.34 -12.89 18.36
CA GLU A 150 13.16 -14.32 18.10
C GLU A 150 13.17 -14.55 16.58
N ILE A 151 14.14 -15.33 16.08
CA ILE A 151 14.22 -15.66 14.65
C ILE A 151 13.20 -16.76 14.33
N ILE A 152 12.32 -16.51 13.37
CA ILE A 152 11.33 -17.48 12.87
C ILE A 152 11.91 -18.24 11.67
N ILE A 153 12.43 -17.50 10.68
CA ILE A 153 13.13 -18.06 9.52
C ILE A 153 14.48 -17.33 9.41
N PRO A 154 15.61 -18.03 9.56
CA PRO A 154 16.92 -17.42 9.43
C PRO A 154 17.23 -17.08 7.97
N LYS A 155 18.17 -16.14 7.78
CA LYS A 155 18.77 -15.88 6.48
C LYS A 155 19.45 -17.13 5.92
N ASN A 156 18.94 -17.65 4.80
CA ASN A 156 19.51 -18.82 4.12
C ASN A 156 20.25 -18.46 2.82
N TYR A 157 20.01 -17.26 2.29
CA TYR A 157 20.59 -16.77 1.03
C TYR A 157 21.26 -15.40 1.22
N SER A 158 22.19 -15.04 0.32
CA SER A 158 22.84 -13.72 0.32
C SER A 158 21.82 -12.58 0.37
N THR A 159 20.74 -12.73 -0.41
CA THR A 159 19.54 -11.89 -0.38
C THR A 159 18.30 -12.77 -0.18
N GLN A 160 17.82 -12.84 1.06
CA GLN A 160 16.49 -13.36 1.37
C GLN A 160 15.45 -12.30 1.05
N ARG A 161 14.33 -12.69 0.46
CA ARG A 161 13.24 -11.78 0.10
C ARG A 161 11.92 -12.32 0.61
N PHE A 162 11.40 -11.66 1.64
CA PHE A 162 10.01 -11.84 2.04
C PHE A 162 9.13 -10.85 1.27
N SER A 163 7.96 -11.34 0.88
CA SER A 163 6.85 -10.51 0.44
C SER A 163 6.29 -9.73 1.63
N GLU A 164 5.23 -8.94 1.41
CA GLU A 164 4.62 -8.23 2.55
C GLU A 164 4.19 -9.18 3.67
N ILE A 165 4.03 -8.63 4.87
CA ILE A 165 3.42 -9.33 5.99
C ILE A 165 1.99 -8.84 6.11
N PHE A 166 1.06 -9.66 5.64
CA PHE A 166 -0.37 -9.34 5.57
C PHE A 166 -1.11 -9.86 6.80
N LYS A 167 -1.89 -9.00 7.46
CA LYS A 167 -2.77 -9.39 8.58
C LYS A 167 -4.16 -9.74 8.09
N THR A 168 -4.58 -10.98 8.32
CA THR A 168 -5.93 -11.46 7.96
C THR A 168 -6.98 -10.94 8.94
N LYS A 169 -8.26 -11.03 8.56
CA LYS A 169 -9.40 -10.68 9.43
C LYS A 169 -9.46 -11.53 10.71
N GLU A 170 -8.88 -12.73 10.67
CA GLU A 170 -8.75 -13.67 11.79
C GLU A 170 -7.49 -13.42 12.64
N ASN A 171 -6.78 -12.29 12.43
CA ASN A 171 -5.53 -11.92 13.09
C ASN A 171 -4.34 -12.87 12.84
N SER A 172 -4.42 -13.74 11.82
CA SER A 172 -3.24 -14.46 11.34
C SER A 172 -2.37 -13.53 10.51
N LEU A 173 -1.06 -13.78 10.48
CA LEU A 173 -0.15 -13.10 9.55
C LEU A 173 0.23 -14.04 8.42
N LEU A 174 0.26 -13.54 7.19
CA LEU A 174 0.70 -14.25 6.00
C LEU A 174 1.90 -13.52 5.40
N THR A 175 2.93 -14.26 5.02
CA THR A 175 4.02 -13.75 4.18
C THR A 175 4.54 -14.86 3.28
N PHE A 176 5.33 -14.49 2.28
CA PHE A 176 5.88 -15.45 1.34
C PHE A 176 7.38 -15.25 1.19
N ASP A 177 8.13 -16.32 1.41
CA ASP A 177 9.55 -16.39 1.13
C ASP A 177 9.77 -16.71 -0.35
N ALA A 178 10.16 -15.70 -1.12
CA ALA A 178 10.34 -15.83 -2.56
C ALA A 178 11.49 -16.76 -2.93
N ASN A 179 12.53 -16.85 -2.09
CA ASN A 179 13.70 -17.68 -2.36
C ASN A 179 13.39 -19.17 -2.21
N THR A 180 12.68 -19.53 -1.14
CA THR A 180 12.33 -20.94 -0.85
C THR A 180 10.98 -21.36 -1.43
N ARG A 181 10.19 -20.40 -1.94
CA ARG A 181 8.82 -20.55 -2.43
C ARG A 181 7.89 -21.12 -1.36
N GLN A 182 8.00 -20.56 -0.16
CA GLN A 182 7.23 -20.99 1.01
C GLN A 182 6.24 -19.90 1.43
N LEU A 183 4.98 -20.29 1.58
CA LEU A 183 3.98 -19.50 2.29
C LEU A 183 4.17 -19.72 3.78
N VAL A 184 4.26 -18.62 4.53
CA VAL A 184 4.42 -18.63 5.98
C VAL A 184 3.17 -18.03 6.59
N LYS A 185 2.48 -18.82 7.41
CA LYS A 185 1.35 -18.36 8.22
C LYS A 185 1.77 -18.33 9.69
N LEU A 186 1.55 -17.20 10.35
CA LEU A 186 1.75 -17.05 11.80
C LEU A 186 0.39 -16.88 12.48
N GLU A 187 0.08 -17.74 13.44
CA GLU A 187 -1.18 -17.70 14.20
C GLU A 187 -0.93 -18.30 15.59
N LYS A 188 -1.46 -17.67 16.66
CA LYS A 188 -1.37 -18.14 18.05
C LYS A 188 0.06 -18.41 18.50
N GLY A 189 0.96 -17.52 18.08
CA GLY A 189 2.39 -17.55 18.38
C GLY A 189 3.18 -18.60 17.61
N LYS A 190 2.52 -19.45 16.82
CA LYS A 190 3.14 -20.54 16.04
C LYS A 190 3.34 -20.12 14.59
N SER A 191 4.32 -20.74 13.95
CA SER A 191 4.57 -20.62 12.51
C SER A 191 4.21 -21.92 11.79
N TYR A 192 3.49 -21.78 10.69
CA TYR A 192 3.11 -22.84 9.77
C TYR A 192 3.71 -22.50 8.40
N ILE A 193 4.38 -23.47 7.76
CA ILE A 193 5.14 -23.24 6.53
C ILE A 193 4.70 -24.27 5.50
N ASP A 194 4.15 -23.78 4.41
CA ASP A 194 3.67 -24.60 3.29
C ASP A 194 4.43 -24.26 2.02
N LYS A 195 4.89 -25.28 1.28
CA LYS A 195 5.59 -25.07 0.01
C LYS A 195 4.57 -24.85 -1.11
N VAL A 196 4.73 -23.77 -1.87
CA VAL A 196 3.84 -23.48 -3.00
C VAL A 196 4.56 -23.83 -4.31
N SER A 197 4.15 -24.93 -4.93
CA SER A 197 4.76 -25.43 -6.18
C SER A 197 4.26 -24.73 -7.45
N ASN A 198 3.08 -24.11 -7.40
CA ASN A 198 2.36 -23.68 -8.60
C ASN A 198 2.64 -22.24 -9.03
N VAL A 199 3.59 -21.55 -8.38
CA VAL A 199 4.03 -20.20 -8.81
C VAL A 199 5.15 -20.36 -9.83
N ASN A 200 4.79 -20.35 -11.13
CA ASN A 200 5.71 -20.51 -12.23
C ASN A 200 6.37 -19.17 -12.62
N SER A 201 7.22 -18.65 -11.73
CA SER A 201 7.88 -17.35 -11.90
C SER A 201 9.31 -17.34 -11.34
N ASP A 202 10.20 -16.63 -12.04
CA ASP A 202 11.56 -16.34 -11.58
C ASP A 202 11.60 -15.15 -10.60
N GLU A 203 10.59 -14.26 -10.63
CA GLU A 203 10.47 -13.08 -9.78
C GLU A 203 9.12 -13.05 -9.07
N ILE A 204 9.14 -13.30 -7.76
CA ILE A 204 7.93 -13.37 -6.94
C ILE A 204 8.00 -12.29 -5.87
N MET A 205 6.99 -11.42 -5.87
CA MET A 205 6.69 -10.56 -4.73
C MET A 205 5.17 -10.52 -4.58
N LEU A 206 4.69 -11.17 -3.54
CA LEU A 206 3.27 -11.34 -3.29
C LEU A 206 2.74 -10.16 -2.50
N GLN A 207 1.54 -9.74 -2.85
CA GLN A 207 0.79 -8.75 -2.12
C GLN A 207 -0.66 -9.24 -2.03
N TYR A 208 -1.30 -9.04 -0.89
CA TYR A 208 -2.55 -9.63 -0.48
C TYR A 208 -3.57 -8.53 -0.23
N PHE A 209 -4.84 -8.81 -0.53
CA PHE A 209 -5.92 -7.87 -0.30
C PHE A 209 -7.25 -8.59 -0.17
N TYR A 210 -8.20 -7.96 0.52
CA TYR A 210 -9.58 -8.41 0.51
C TYR A 210 -10.37 -7.67 -0.56
N LEU A 211 -11.21 -8.38 -1.31
CA LEU A 211 -12.23 -7.80 -2.20
C LEU A 211 -13.50 -8.65 -2.10
N ASN A 212 -14.68 -8.03 -1.97
CA ASN A 212 -15.94 -8.76 -1.79
C ASN A 212 -15.87 -9.82 -0.67
N ASN A 213 -15.19 -9.51 0.44
CA ASN A 213 -14.90 -10.40 1.56
C ASN A 213 -14.06 -11.65 1.28
N LYS A 214 -13.50 -11.78 0.08
CA LYS A 214 -12.57 -12.86 -0.28
C LYS A 214 -11.14 -12.36 -0.20
N LEU A 215 -10.22 -13.22 0.22
CA LEU A 215 -8.79 -12.93 0.24
C LEU A 215 -8.19 -13.25 -1.13
N TYR A 216 -7.42 -12.31 -1.66
CA TYR A 216 -6.69 -12.40 -2.91
C TYR A 216 -5.21 -12.26 -2.62
N CYS A 217 -4.38 -12.88 -3.45
CA CYS A 217 -2.93 -12.75 -3.46
C CYS A 217 -2.49 -12.55 -4.91
N PHE A 218 -1.58 -11.60 -5.14
CA PHE A 218 -1.14 -11.16 -6.46
C PHE A 218 0.38 -11.05 -6.53
N ASN A 219 0.99 -11.48 -7.63
CA ASN A 219 2.42 -11.26 -7.89
C ASN A 219 2.65 -9.93 -8.64
N ILE A 220 3.21 -8.94 -7.96
CA ILE A 220 3.38 -7.58 -8.49
C ILE A 220 4.42 -7.46 -9.62
N PHE A 221 5.26 -8.47 -9.85
CA PHE A 221 6.22 -8.46 -10.97
C PHE A 221 5.65 -8.98 -12.29
N GLN A 222 4.70 -9.90 -12.23
CA GLN A 222 4.15 -10.55 -13.42
C GLN A 222 2.72 -10.10 -13.75
N ASN A 223 2.13 -9.28 -12.88
CA ASN A 223 0.73 -8.86 -12.95
C ASN A 223 -0.25 -10.02 -12.97
N THR A 224 0.12 -11.11 -12.29
CA THR A 224 -0.57 -12.38 -12.46
C THR A 224 -1.06 -12.93 -11.13
N PHE A 225 -2.31 -13.36 -11.24
CA PHE A 225 -3.06 -14.26 -10.39
C PHE A 225 -3.76 -13.66 -9.18
N ILE A 226 -4.95 -14.22 -9.01
CA ILE A 226 -5.76 -14.20 -7.82
C ILE A 226 -5.71 -15.63 -7.30
N TYR A 227 -5.24 -15.80 -6.08
CA TYR A 227 -5.27 -17.08 -5.38
C TYR A 227 -6.42 -17.13 -4.38
N GLU A 228 -7.37 -18.04 -4.56
CA GLU A 228 -8.36 -18.41 -3.55
C GLU A 228 -8.47 -19.95 -3.56
N ASN A 229 -8.37 -20.57 -2.36
CA ASN A 229 -8.50 -22.02 -2.14
C ASN A 229 -7.71 -22.90 -3.14
N ASP A 230 -6.39 -22.70 -3.20
CA ASP A 230 -5.46 -23.47 -4.02
C ASP A 230 -5.60 -23.35 -5.54
N SER A 231 -6.49 -22.47 -6.02
CA SER A 231 -6.79 -22.31 -7.45
C SER A 231 -6.56 -20.87 -7.92
N ILE A 232 -5.98 -20.74 -9.12
CA ILE A 232 -5.91 -19.46 -9.84
C ILE A 232 -7.30 -19.16 -10.38
N ILE A 233 -7.93 -18.09 -9.91
CA ILE A 233 -9.34 -17.82 -10.25
C ILE A 233 -9.48 -16.88 -11.45
N LYS A 234 -8.55 -15.93 -11.61
CA LYS A 234 -8.67 -14.91 -12.65
C LYS A 234 -7.31 -14.24 -12.89
N ASP A 235 -6.90 -14.16 -14.15
CA ASP A 235 -5.95 -13.15 -14.57
C ASP A 235 -6.69 -11.81 -14.50
N ILE A 236 -6.37 -11.00 -13.49
CA ILE A 236 -6.72 -9.58 -13.54
C ILE A 236 -6.06 -9.10 -14.83
N PHE A 237 -6.88 -8.59 -15.75
CA PHE A 237 -6.50 -8.19 -17.11
C PHE A 237 -5.05 -7.72 -17.15
N PRO A 238 -4.19 -8.22 -18.05
CA PRO A 238 -2.94 -7.52 -18.29
C PRO A 238 -3.35 -6.09 -18.64
N LEU A 239 -3.02 -5.14 -17.75
CA LEU A 239 -3.10 -3.72 -18.06
C LEU A 239 -2.37 -3.59 -19.38
N LYS A 240 -3.12 -3.36 -20.47
CA LYS A 240 -2.72 -3.75 -21.84
C LYS A 240 -1.36 -3.17 -22.24
N ASP A 241 -0.94 -2.09 -21.58
CA ASP A 241 0.29 -1.35 -21.83
C ASP A 241 1.28 -1.29 -20.63
N GLU A 242 1.05 -2.00 -19.53
CA GLU A 242 1.93 -2.01 -18.35
C GLU A 242 2.70 -3.33 -18.18
N LYS A 243 3.20 -3.91 -19.28
CA LYS A 243 4.03 -5.11 -19.18
C LYS A 243 5.32 -4.78 -18.39
N LYS A 244 5.52 -5.46 -17.26
CA LYS A 244 6.73 -5.46 -16.39
C LYS A 244 6.95 -4.24 -15.49
N LYS A 245 5.92 -3.45 -15.17
CA LYS A 245 6.04 -2.35 -14.19
C LYS A 245 5.50 -2.76 -12.82
N LEU A 246 6.18 -2.35 -11.76
CA LEU A 246 5.71 -2.51 -10.38
C LEU A 246 4.42 -1.70 -10.22
N ILE A 247 3.31 -2.41 -10.14
CA ILE A 247 1.99 -1.83 -9.91
C ILE A 247 1.68 -1.93 -8.42
N ARG A 248 1.23 -0.81 -7.85
CA ARG A 248 0.67 -0.81 -6.49
C ARG A 248 -0.83 -0.92 -6.58
N PHE A 249 -1.42 -1.71 -5.70
CA PHE A 249 -2.85 -1.79 -5.56
C PHE A 249 -3.28 -1.59 -4.13
N TYR A 250 -4.49 -1.11 -3.97
CA TYR A 250 -5.10 -0.82 -2.69
C TYR A 250 -6.55 -1.28 -2.76
N SER A 251 -7.01 -2.01 -1.76
CA SER A 251 -8.42 -2.40 -1.71
C SER A 251 -9.06 -1.99 -0.39
N ASP A 252 -10.26 -1.44 -0.51
CA ASP A 252 -11.14 -1.15 0.61
C ASP A 252 -12.24 -2.23 0.79
N ASN A 253 -12.01 -3.42 0.21
CA ASN A 253 -12.94 -4.54 0.13
C ASN A 253 -14.13 -4.35 -0.84
N ASN A 254 -14.43 -3.14 -1.30
CA ASN A 254 -15.48 -2.87 -2.29
C ASN A 254 -14.93 -2.48 -3.66
N TYR A 255 -13.79 -1.80 -3.65
CA TYR A 255 -13.06 -1.33 -4.81
C TYR A 255 -11.62 -1.80 -4.75
N LEU A 256 -11.06 -2.06 -5.92
CA LEU A 256 -9.64 -2.28 -6.10
C LEU A 256 -9.09 -1.11 -6.91
N TRP A 257 -8.16 -0.39 -6.32
CA TRP A 257 -7.45 0.72 -6.94
C TRP A 257 -6.09 0.21 -7.40
N VAL A 258 -5.69 0.55 -8.62
CA VAL A 258 -4.46 0.05 -9.24
C VAL A 258 -3.72 1.25 -9.83
N SER A 259 -2.69 1.72 -9.11
CA SER A 259 -1.93 2.91 -9.48
C SER A 259 -0.91 2.61 -10.57
N LYS A 260 -0.78 3.50 -11.54
CA LYS A 260 0.24 3.42 -12.59
C LYS A 260 1.50 4.16 -12.18
N GLN A 261 2.65 3.63 -12.60
CA GLN A 261 3.92 4.33 -12.39
C GLN A 261 4.04 5.65 -13.18
N SER A 262 3.32 5.76 -14.30
CA SER A 262 3.31 6.97 -15.13
C SER A 262 2.30 8.02 -14.68
N GLY A 263 1.58 7.78 -13.59
CA GLY A 263 0.47 8.62 -13.14
C GLY A 263 -0.91 8.05 -13.49
N GLY A 264 -1.85 8.37 -12.62
CA GLY A 264 -3.23 7.91 -12.64
C GLY A 264 -3.47 6.54 -12.00
N VAL A 265 -4.76 6.20 -11.89
CA VAL A 265 -5.24 5.00 -11.22
C VAL A 265 -6.39 4.36 -11.99
N TYR A 266 -6.39 3.04 -12.11
CA TYR A 266 -7.55 2.26 -12.51
C TYR A 266 -8.36 1.89 -11.27
N ILE A 267 -9.68 1.89 -11.39
CA ILE A 267 -10.58 1.46 -10.31
C ILE A 267 -11.45 0.33 -10.83
N PHE A 268 -11.49 -0.75 -10.06
CA PHE A 268 -12.35 -1.89 -10.32
C PHE A 268 -13.34 -2.01 -9.16
N ASN A 269 -14.58 -2.42 -9.47
CA ASN A 269 -15.53 -2.79 -8.43
C ASN A 269 -15.22 -4.19 -7.85
N LYS A 270 -16.03 -4.60 -6.88
CA LYS A 270 -15.93 -5.91 -6.20
C LYS A 270 -16.03 -7.15 -7.10
N ASN A 271 -16.44 -7.00 -8.36
CA ASN A 271 -16.51 -8.06 -9.38
C ASN A 271 -15.35 -7.98 -10.38
N PHE A 272 -14.36 -7.11 -10.14
CA PHE A 272 -13.27 -6.76 -11.05
C PHE A 272 -13.75 -6.13 -12.37
N GLU A 273 -14.88 -5.43 -12.37
CA GLU A 273 -15.32 -4.64 -13.52
C GLU A 273 -14.70 -3.25 -13.41
N GLY A 274 -14.02 -2.81 -14.48
CA GLY A 274 -13.39 -1.49 -14.54
C GLY A 274 -14.43 -0.38 -14.53
N LEU A 275 -14.28 0.57 -13.61
CA LEU A 275 -15.07 1.80 -13.57
C LEU A 275 -14.55 2.79 -14.62
N PHE A 276 -15.29 3.89 -14.85
CA PHE A 276 -14.91 4.95 -15.80
C PHE A 276 -14.61 4.43 -17.23
N ASN A 277 -15.39 3.44 -17.69
CA ASN A 277 -15.19 2.74 -18.96
C ASN A 277 -13.83 2.05 -19.08
N GLY A 278 -13.21 1.70 -17.95
CA GLY A 278 -11.87 1.10 -17.89
C GLY A 278 -10.73 2.09 -18.13
N ASN A 279 -11.00 3.39 -18.14
CA ASN A 279 -9.98 4.42 -18.27
C ASN A 279 -9.37 4.77 -16.90
N THR A 280 -8.16 5.31 -16.95
CA THR A 280 -7.51 5.91 -15.80
C THR A 280 -8.13 7.24 -15.41
N ILE A 281 -8.07 7.54 -14.12
CA ILE A 281 -8.36 8.87 -13.59
C ILE A 281 -7.11 9.41 -12.87
N PHE A 282 -7.05 10.72 -12.65
CA PHE A 282 -5.93 11.43 -12.05
C PHE A 282 -4.60 11.24 -12.79
N GLU A 283 -4.63 11.21 -14.12
CA GLU A 283 -3.46 10.87 -14.96
C GLU A 283 -2.24 11.78 -14.73
N SER A 284 -2.45 13.03 -14.32
CA SER A 284 -1.41 13.99 -13.98
C SER A 284 -0.76 13.74 -12.61
N ASN A 285 -1.27 12.80 -11.82
CA ASN A 285 -0.84 12.60 -10.43
C ASN A 285 -0.24 11.21 -10.23
N LEU A 286 0.92 11.16 -9.60
CA LEU A 286 1.54 9.92 -9.15
C LEU A 286 0.90 9.49 -7.82
N ILE A 287 -0.10 8.62 -7.90
CA ILE A 287 -0.77 8.08 -6.71
C ILE A 287 0.15 7.07 -6.01
N SER A 288 0.52 7.36 -4.78
CA SER A 288 1.54 6.65 -4.01
C SER A 288 0.98 5.83 -2.85
N SER A 289 -0.20 6.21 -2.35
CA SER A 289 -0.93 5.51 -1.29
C SER A 289 -2.42 5.78 -1.45
N ILE A 290 -3.25 4.84 -1.02
CA ILE A 290 -4.69 5.01 -0.96
C ILE A 290 -5.18 4.44 0.36
N TYR A 291 -5.87 5.27 1.13
CA TYR A 291 -6.41 4.93 2.43
C TYR A 291 -7.90 5.22 2.46
N LYS A 292 -8.69 4.32 3.05
CA LYS A 292 -10.08 4.59 3.35
C LYS A 292 -10.21 5.01 4.80
N ASP A 293 -10.68 6.24 5.02
CA ASP A 293 -10.90 6.76 6.36
C ASP A 293 -12.14 6.14 7.03
N LYS A 294 -12.36 6.47 8.30
CA LYS A 294 -13.48 5.92 9.09
C LYS A 294 -14.83 6.47 8.66
N GLU A 295 -14.82 7.63 8.02
CA GLU A 295 -15.96 8.33 7.46
C GLU A 295 -16.36 7.74 6.09
N GLY A 296 -15.50 6.92 5.48
CA GLY A 296 -15.73 6.20 4.24
C GLY A 296 -15.18 6.89 2.98
N ASN A 297 -14.41 7.97 3.13
CA ASN A 297 -13.74 8.66 2.03
C ASN A 297 -12.47 7.91 1.62
N SER A 298 -12.16 7.96 0.33
CA SER A 298 -10.86 7.54 -0.20
C SER A 298 -9.90 8.72 -0.19
N ILE A 299 -8.84 8.61 0.60
CA ILE A 299 -7.73 9.57 0.66
C ILE A 299 -6.60 9.02 -0.21
N LEU A 300 -6.17 9.82 -1.17
CA LEU A 300 -5.10 9.45 -2.10
C LEU A 300 -3.86 10.29 -1.77
N GLY A 301 -2.79 9.62 -1.34
CA GLY A 301 -1.48 10.25 -1.24
C GLY A 301 -0.83 10.34 -2.61
N THR A 302 -0.06 11.40 -2.81
CA THR A 302 0.67 11.64 -4.05
C THR A 302 2.14 11.88 -3.79
N PHE A 303 2.96 11.69 -4.83
CA PHE A 303 4.29 12.29 -4.88
C PHE A 303 4.16 13.77 -5.26
N GLY A 304 4.87 14.62 -4.53
CA GLY A 304 4.78 16.06 -4.66
C GLY A 304 5.55 16.53 -5.90
N GLU A 305 4.91 17.35 -6.71
CA GLU A 305 5.61 18.28 -7.61
C GLU A 305 5.88 19.60 -6.89
#